data_AF-A0A7C0ZUV4-F1
#
_entry.id   AF-A0A7C0ZUV4-F1
#
_cell.length_a   1.000
_cell.length_b   1.000
_cell.length_c   1.000
_cell.angle_alpha   90.00
_cell.angle_beta   90.00
_cell.angle_gamma   90.00
#
_symmetry.space_group_name_H-M   'P 1'
#
loop_
_entity.id
_entity.type
_entity.pdbx_description
1 polymer ?
#
loop_
_entity_poly.entity_id
_entity_poly.type
_entity_poly.pdbx_seq_one_letter_code
_entity_poly.pdbx_strand_id
1 'polypeptide(L)'
;MVLGLTIETCNSNGEDWKCEIGKVCECTIEGDCTDGNLLVYNGSTSTLLCAPPIIKTSGKIDWDFCMSPGEWVTVIADCEEGQSEREIVMLLKPTATTSTSTTSITTSTSTTTTTIPEEAKEECPYECCVDEPGYEDKYCKSGYVCVDNKCVLEEEEGGKEGRSFVLPLILAFLILIIVSSVFLLKKKAPKTYEELYKKWRKKK
;
A
#
# COMPACT_ATOMS: atom_id res chain seq x y z
N MET A 1 -1.04 -12.46 -28.28
CA MET A 1 -1.40 -12.34 -26.85
C MET A 1 -0.23 -11.63 -26.21
N VAL A 2 -0.45 -10.48 -25.60
CA VAL A 2 0.58 -9.81 -24.81
C VAL A 2 0.62 -10.59 -23.50
N LEU A 3 1.75 -11.25 -23.20
CA LEU A 3 1.94 -11.86 -21.89
C LEU A 3 2.01 -10.71 -20.89
N GLY A 4 1.21 -10.76 -19.83
CA GLY A 4 1.24 -9.74 -18.79
C GLY A 4 2.60 -9.74 -18.10
N LEU A 5 3.08 -8.56 -17.71
CA LEU A 5 4.28 -8.43 -16.89
C LEU A 5 4.00 -8.98 -15.49
N THR A 6 4.85 -9.89 -15.03
CA THR A 6 4.75 -10.51 -13.70
C THR A 6 6.10 -10.42 -13.00
N ILE A 7 6.10 -10.11 -11.70
CA ILE A 7 7.32 -10.19 -10.90
C ILE A 7 7.37 -11.62 -10.38
N GLU A 8 8.38 -12.40 -10.76
CA GLU A 8 8.48 -13.81 -10.36
C GLU A 8 9.05 -13.97 -8.96
N THR A 9 10.10 -13.21 -8.66
CA THR A 9 10.86 -13.33 -7.41
C THR A 9 11.47 -11.98 -7.03
N CYS A 10 11.62 -11.74 -5.73
CA CYS A 10 12.42 -10.66 -5.17
C CYS A 10 13.20 -11.19 -3.97
N ASN A 11 14.52 -11.22 -4.01
CA ASN A 11 15.32 -11.72 -2.88
C ASN A 11 16.70 -11.05 -2.78
N SER A 12 17.29 -11.11 -1.59
CA SER A 12 18.64 -10.59 -1.33
C SER A 12 19.73 -11.66 -1.20
N ASN A 13 19.40 -12.96 -1.06
CA ASN A 13 20.37 -14.08 -0.94
C ASN A 13 19.75 -15.49 -0.71
N GLY A 14 18.48 -15.75 -1.04
CA GLY A 14 17.99 -17.13 -0.91
C GLY A 14 16.49 -17.34 -1.00
N GLU A 15 15.73 -16.78 -0.06
CA GLU A 15 14.29 -17.02 0.02
C GLU A 15 13.51 -16.02 -0.83
N ASP A 16 12.61 -16.55 -1.66
CA ASP A 16 11.74 -15.72 -2.49
C ASP A 16 10.86 -14.82 -1.63
N TRP A 17 10.70 -13.58 -2.10
CA TRP A 17 9.92 -12.52 -1.46
C TRP A 17 10.48 -12.05 -0.11
N LYS A 18 11.76 -12.33 0.16
CA LYS A 18 12.46 -11.88 1.36
C LYS A 18 13.75 -11.16 1.03
N CYS A 19 13.83 -9.91 1.48
CA CYS A 19 15.00 -9.06 1.30
C CYS A 19 15.55 -8.60 2.64
N GLU A 20 16.87 -8.59 2.76
CA GLU A 20 17.56 -8.19 3.98
C GLU A 20 17.92 -6.71 3.93
N ILE A 21 17.61 -5.96 4.99
CA ILE A 21 17.99 -4.53 5.08
C ILE A 21 19.52 -4.43 5.12
N GLY A 22 20.08 -3.56 4.28
CA GLY A 22 21.54 -3.38 4.10
C GLY A 22 22.16 -4.29 3.04
N LYS A 23 21.36 -5.12 2.35
CA LYS A 23 21.77 -5.84 1.13
C LYS A 23 20.93 -5.37 -0.05
N VAL A 24 21.48 -5.48 -1.26
CA VAL A 24 20.70 -5.24 -2.49
C VAL A 24 19.65 -6.35 -2.63
N CYS A 25 18.41 -5.96 -2.90
CA CYS A 25 17.29 -6.85 -3.17
C CYS A 25 17.08 -6.89 -4.69
N GLU A 26 17.21 -8.06 -5.30
CA GLU A 26 17.08 -8.24 -6.74
C GLU A 26 15.73 -8.87 -7.06
N CYS A 27 14.97 -8.21 -7.93
CA CYS A 27 13.66 -8.64 -8.38
C CYS A 27 13.73 -9.08 -9.85
N THR A 28 13.28 -10.30 -10.14
CA THR A 28 13.20 -10.86 -11.49
C THR A 28 11.79 -10.70 -12.03
N ILE A 29 11.68 -10.23 -13.27
CA ILE A 29 10.42 -9.92 -13.95
C ILE A 29 10.29 -10.85 -15.16
N GLU A 30 9.16 -11.53 -15.28
CA GLU A 30 8.77 -12.30 -16.45
C GLU A 30 7.97 -11.42 -17.41
N GLY A 31 8.36 -11.44 -18.69
CA GLY A 31 7.81 -10.58 -19.74
C GLY A 31 8.85 -9.64 -20.35
N ASP A 32 8.48 -9.03 -21.49
CA ASP A 32 9.29 -7.99 -22.12
C ASP A 32 9.01 -6.65 -21.40
N CYS A 33 10.05 -6.07 -20.79
CA CYS A 33 9.99 -4.76 -20.15
C CYS A 33 11.05 -3.85 -20.79
N THR A 34 10.61 -2.84 -21.53
CA THR A 34 11.50 -1.80 -22.08
C THR A 34 11.37 -0.50 -21.30
N ASP A 35 12.52 0.12 -21.00
CA ASP A 35 12.67 1.42 -20.33
C ASP A 35 11.80 1.61 -19.05
N GLY A 36 11.57 0.51 -18.32
CA GLY A 36 10.74 0.51 -17.12
C GLY A 36 11.48 0.83 -15.82
N ASN A 37 10.69 1.15 -14.79
CA ASN A 37 11.18 1.32 -13.42
C ASN A 37 10.43 0.37 -12.48
N LEU A 38 11.14 -0.12 -11.46
CA LEU A 38 10.55 -0.92 -10.39
C LEU A 38 10.08 0.04 -9.29
N LEU A 39 8.78 0.27 -9.19
CA LEU A 39 8.18 1.17 -8.21
C LEU A 39 8.09 0.47 -6.85
N VAL A 40 8.73 1.05 -5.84
CA VAL A 40 8.74 0.49 -4.48
C VAL A 40 7.94 1.41 -3.56
N TYR A 41 6.87 0.88 -2.97
CA TYR A 41 5.97 1.61 -2.07
C TYR A 41 6.09 1.12 -0.64
N ASN A 42 5.91 2.04 0.31
CA ASN A 42 5.70 1.69 1.72
C ASN A 42 4.39 0.91 1.86
N GLY A 43 4.46 -0.28 2.44
CA GLY A 43 3.31 -1.15 2.64
C GLY A 43 2.16 -0.51 3.40
N SER A 44 2.44 0.32 4.42
CA SER A 44 1.40 0.90 5.27
C SER A 44 0.76 2.17 4.70
N THR A 45 1.51 2.97 3.93
CA THR A 45 1.08 4.32 3.52
C THR A 45 0.90 4.50 2.02
N SER A 46 1.22 3.48 1.21
CA SER A 46 1.27 3.60 -0.26
C SER A 46 2.14 4.76 -0.75
N THR A 47 3.10 5.21 0.06
CA THR A 47 4.04 6.27 -0.32
C THR A 47 5.16 5.68 -1.16
N LEU A 48 5.43 6.26 -2.33
CA LEU A 48 6.55 5.84 -3.18
C LEU A 48 7.87 6.13 -2.46
N LEU A 49 8.68 5.10 -2.27
CA LEU A 49 9.98 5.16 -1.61
C LEU A 49 11.08 5.44 -2.63
N CYS A 50 11.09 4.66 -3.71
CA CYS A 50 12.06 4.76 -4.78
C CYS A 50 11.55 4.08 -6.05
N ALA A 51 12.25 4.33 -7.16
CA ALA A 51 11.94 3.78 -8.47
C ALA A 51 13.25 3.43 -9.22
N PRO A 52 14.00 2.39 -8.80
CA PRO A 52 15.19 1.97 -9.54
C PRO A 52 14.84 1.51 -10.96
N PRO A 53 15.72 1.74 -11.94
CA PRO A 53 15.51 1.31 -13.31
C PRO A 53 15.56 -0.22 -13.44
N ILE A 54 14.72 -0.77 -14.32
CA ILE A 54 14.74 -2.19 -14.69
C ILE A 54 15.74 -2.35 -15.84
N ILE A 55 16.74 -3.23 -15.64
CA ILE A 55 17.74 -3.52 -16.67
C ILE A 55 17.48 -4.92 -17.20
N LYS A 56 16.97 -4.99 -18.43
CA LYS A 56 16.45 -6.22 -19.07
C LYS A 56 15.19 -6.72 -18.34
N THR A 57 15.36 -7.66 -17.42
CA THR A 57 14.29 -8.33 -16.68
C THR A 57 14.60 -8.36 -15.18
N SER A 58 15.55 -7.54 -14.72
CA SER A 58 15.96 -7.47 -13.33
C SER A 58 15.96 -6.02 -12.84
N GLY A 59 15.31 -5.79 -11.70
CA GLY A 59 15.33 -4.54 -10.95
C GLY A 59 16.09 -4.73 -9.64
N LYS A 60 16.98 -3.81 -9.29
CA LYS A 60 17.78 -3.89 -8.05
C LYS A 60 17.38 -2.77 -7.10
N ILE A 61 16.90 -3.14 -5.93
CA ILE A 61 16.50 -2.23 -4.86
C ILE A 61 17.65 -2.14 -3.85
N ASP A 62 18.20 -0.95 -3.69
CA ASP A 62 19.19 -0.66 -2.66
C ASP A 62 18.52 0.10 -1.50
N TRP A 63 18.39 -0.58 -0.36
CA TRP A 63 17.69 -0.06 0.81
C TRP A 63 18.38 1.15 1.44
N ASP A 64 19.67 1.33 1.21
CA ASP A 64 20.42 2.49 1.69
C ASP A 64 19.97 3.78 0.97
N PHE A 65 19.52 3.64 -0.30
CA PHE A 65 18.96 4.76 -1.08
C PHE A 65 17.44 4.86 -0.95
N CYS A 66 16.75 3.72 -0.89
CA CYS A 66 15.29 3.66 -0.88
C CYS A 66 14.64 4.00 0.47
N MET A 67 15.42 4.25 1.53
CA MET A 67 14.94 4.53 2.90
C MET A 67 13.96 3.45 3.40
N SER A 68 14.47 2.37 4.02
CA SER A 68 13.63 1.25 4.50
C SER A 68 12.55 1.72 5.49
N PRO A 69 11.25 1.63 5.17
CA PRO A 69 10.23 2.28 5.99
C PRO A 69 9.53 1.35 7.00
N GLY A 70 9.79 0.04 6.97
CA GLY A 70 9.00 -0.92 7.74
C GLY A 70 9.40 -2.38 7.55
N GLU A 71 8.48 -3.29 7.86
CA GLU A 71 8.69 -4.75 7.81
C GLU A 71 8.37 -5.36 6.44
N TRP A 72 7.65 -4.64 5.58
CA TRP A 72 7.31 -5.08 4.24
C TRP A 72 7.10 -3.88 3.31
N VAL A 73 7.26 -4.11 2.00
CA VAL A 73 7.04 -3.13 0.95
C VAL A 73 6.20 -3.74 -0.17
N THR A 74 5.55 -2.89 -0.96
CA THR A 74 4.87 -3.31 -2.19
C THR A 74 5.71 -2.92 -3.39
N VAL A 75 5.90 -3.84 -4.33
CA VAL A 75 6.64 -3.60 -5.57
C VAL A 75 5.72 -3.74 -6.79
N ILE A 76 5.96 -2.91 -7.79
CA ILE A 76 5.26 -2.92 -9.08
C ILE A 76 6.28 -2.65 -10.18
N ALA A 77 6.32 -3.47 -11.23
CA ALA A 77 7.09 -3.18 -12.43
C ALA A 77 6.25 -2.27 -13.35
N ASP A 78 6.76 -1.10 -13.69
CA ASP A 78 6.12 -0.13 -14.58
C ASP A 78 6.97 0.05 -15.84
N CYS A 79 6.54 -0.57 -16.94
CA CYS A 79 7.23 -0.64 -18.22
C CYS A 79 6.36 -0.02 -19.34
N GLU A 80 6.93 0.24 -20.51
CA GLU A 80 6.14 0.74 -21.66
C GLU A 80 5.06 -0.25 -22.11
N GLU A 81 5.31 -1.55 -21.95
CA GLU A 81 4.38 -2.63 -22.29
C GLU A 81 3.20 -2.76 -21.32
N GLY A 82 3.32 -2.18 -20.11
CA GLY A 82 2.28 -2.20 -19.09
C GLY A 82 2.83 -2.23 -17.66
N GLN A 83 1.92 -2.43 -16.72
CA GLN A 83 2.24 -2.56 -15.30
C GLN A 83 1.99 -3.99 -14.84
N SER A 84 2.86 -4.49 -13.95
CA SER A 84 2.63 -5.75 -13.27
C SER A 84 1.55 -5.63 -12.20
N GLU A 85 1.12 -6.78 -11.67
CA GLU A 85 0.38 -6.82 -10.42
C GLU A 85 1.26 -6.37 -9.24
N ARG A 86 0.61 -6.08 -8.10
CA ARG A 86 1.26 -5.64 -6.87
C ARG A 86 1.75 -6.85 -6.10
N GLU A 87 3.04 -6.88 -5.80
CA GLU A 87 3.64 -7.94 -5.00
C GLU A 87 4.16 -7.41 -3.66
N ILE A 88 4.14 -8.26 -2.63
CA ILE A 88 4.59 -7.90 -1.28
C ILE A 88 5.95 -8.55 -1.02
N VAL A 89 6.94 -7.73 -0.64
CA VAL A 89 8.28 -8.18 -0.26
C VAL A 89 8.49 -7.93 1.22
N MET A 90 8.85 -8.98 1.96
CA MET A 90 9.18 -8.88 3.38
C MET A 90 10.62 -8.39 3.57
N LEU A 91 10.78 -7.42 4.46
CA LEU A 91 12.08 -6.87 4.85
C LEU A 91 12.55 -7.51 6.15
N LEU A 92 13.57 -8.34 6.04
CA LEU A 92 14.28 -8.91 7.18
C LEU A 92 15.23 -7.86 7.74
N LYS A 93 15.00 -7.42 8.97
CA LYS A 93 15.99 -6.63 9.71
C LYS A 93 17.26 -7.47 9.84
N PRO A 94 18.46 -6.88 9.65
CA PRO A 94 19.69 -7.58 9.96
C PRO A 94 19.57 -8.00 11.42
N THR A 95 19.43 -9.30 11.65
CA THR A 95 19.46 -9.83 13.01
C THR A 95 20.82 -9.41 13.53
N ALA A 96 20.85 -8.43 14.44
CA ALA A 96 22.07 -7.89 14.99
C ALA A 96 22.91 -9.09 15.41
N THR A 97 23.95 -9.37 14.64
CA THR A 97 24.80 -10.53 14.86
C THR A 97 25.57 -10.19 16.12
N THR A 98 24.96 -10.51 17.26
CA THR A 98 25.67 -10.58 18.53
C THR A 98 26.80 -11.54 18.25
N SER A 99 28.01 -10.99 18.14
CA SER A 99 29.23 -11.73 17.90
C SER A 99 29.45 -12.67 19.08
N THR A 100 28.74 -13.79 19.04
CA THR A 100 28.96 -14.90 19.93
C THR A 100 30.14 -15.63 19.32
N SER A 101 31.33 -15.38 19.87
CA SER A 101 32.54 -16.12 19.58
C SER A 101 32.20 -17.60 19.52
N THR A 102 32.14 -18.13 18.30
CA THR A 102 31.79 -19.52 18.07
C THR A 102 33.05 -20.33 18.37
N THR A 103 33.15 -20.83 19.60
CA THR A 103 33.95 -22.03 19.87
C THR A 103 33.35 -23.12 19.00
N SER A 104 34.11 -23.58 18.01
CA SER A 104 33.71 -24.66 17.10
C SER A 104 33.52 -25.95 17.90
N ILE A 105 32.30 -26.15 18.40
CA ILE A 105 31.80 -27.44 18.85
C ILE A 105 31.25 -28.10 17.59
N THR A 106 31.98 -29.09 17.10
CA THR A 106 31.55 -30.03 16.08
C THR A 106 30.34 -30.79 16.62
N THR A 107 29.15 -30.27 16.37
CA THR A 107 27.90 -30.93 16.68
C THR A 107 27.60 -31.90 15.55
N SER A 108 27.94 -33.17 15.78
CA SER A 108 27.44 -34.28 14.99
C SER A 108 25.91 -34.31 15.12
N THR A 109 25.19 -33.98 14.05
CA THR A 109 23.74 -34.12 13.97
C THR A 109 23.38 -35.61 13.98
N SER A 110 23.20 -36.16 15.17
CA SER A 110 22.44 -37.38 15.37
C SER A 110 20.96 -37.01 15.27
N THR A 111 20.33 -37.37 14.15
CA THR A 111 18.89 -37.31 13.95
C THR A 111 18.23 -38.24 14.95
N THR A 112 17.90 -37.73 16.14
CA THR A 112 17.07 -38.43 17.10
C THR A 112 15.63 -38.23 16.65
N THR A 113 15.12 -39.18 15.86
CA THR A 113 13.69 -39.33 15.62
C THR A 113 13.04 -39.69 16.95
N THR A 114 12.65 -38.69 17.73
CA THR A 114 11.76 -38.88 18.86
C THR A 114 10.37 -39.09 18.28
N THR A 115 9.99 -40.36 18.11
CA THR A 115 8.61 -40.80 18.02
C THR A 115 7.94 -40.45 19.34
N ILE A 116 7.48 -39.20 19.43
CA ILE A 116 6.46 -38.81 20.39
C ILE A 116 5.25 -39.67 20.04
N PRO A 117 4.67 -40.44 20.98
CA PRO A 117 3.43 -41.14 20.72
C PRO A 117 2.44 -40.11 20.21
N GLU A 118 1.95 -40.34 19.00
CA GLU A 118 0.90 -39.60 18.32
C GLU A 118 -0.37 -39.74 19.16
N GLU A 119 -0.43 -38.99 20.26
CA GLU A 119 -1.65 -38.69 20.95
C GLU A 119 -2.45 -37.87 19.95
N ALA A 120 -3.39 -38.55 19.30
CA ALA A 120 -4.24 -38.01 18.25
C ALA A 120 -4.85 -36.70 18.77
N LYS A 121 -4.26 -35.57 18.35
CA LYS A 121 -4.81 -34.26 18.68
C LYS A 121 -6.20 -34.23 18.06
N GLU A 122 -7.21 -34.00 18.89
CA GLU A 122 -8.59 -33.88 18.43
C GLU A 122 -8.67 -32.76 17.40
N GLU A 123 -9.16 -33.06 16.20
CA GLU A 123 -9.27 -32.10 15.09
C GLU A 123 -9.91 -30.78 15.54
N CYS A 124 -9.30 -29.64 15.20
CA CYS A 124 -9.83 -28.30 15.49
C CYS A 124 -11.29 -28.24 14.97
N PRO A 125 -12.28 -28.04 15.86
CA PRO A 125 -13.70 -28.12 15.50
C PRO A 125 -14.21 -26.86 14.77
N TYR A 126 -13.34 -25.88 14.56
CA TYR A 126 -13.66 -24.55 14.04
C TYR A 126 -12.97 -24.26 12.69
N GLU A 127 -13.36 -23.17 12.04
CA GLU A 127 -12.77 -22.76 10.75
C GLU A 127 -11.37 -22.17 10.90
N CYS A 128 -11.11 -21.49 12.02
CA CYS A 128 -9.80 -20.94 12.37
C CYS A 128 -9.51 -21.14 13.87
N CYS A 129 -8.25 -21.45 14.18
CA CYS A 129 -7.77 -21.75 15.53
C CYS A 129 -6.44 -20.98 15.76
N VAL A 130 -6.52 -19.64 15.74
CA VAL A 130 -5.36 -18.77 15.95
C VAL A 130 -4.88 -18.88 17.40
N ASP A 131 -3.56 -18.94 17.61
CA ASP A 131 -2.89 -19.06 18.92
C ASP A 131 -3.02 -20.42 19.66
N GLU A 132 -3.63 -21.44 19.06
CA GLU A 132 -3.64 -22.79 19.63
C GLU A 132 -2.41 -23.62 19.21
N PRO A 133 -1.66 -24.21 20.15
CA PRO A 133 -0.42 -24.93 19.86
C PRO A 133 -0.67 -26.22 19.06
N GLY A 134 -0.30 -26.19 17.77
CA GLY A 134 -0.49 -27.29 16.82
C GLY A 134 -1.55 -27.04 15.75
N TYR A 135 -2.11 -25.82 15.68
CA TYR A 135 -3.03 -25.37 14.61
C TYR A 135 -2.45 -24.21 13.79
N GLU A 136 -1.12 -24.19 13.66
CA GLU A 136 -0.35 -23.18 12.92
C GLU A 136 -0.63 -23.20 11.40
N ASP A 137 -1.40 -24.16 10.91
CA ASP A 137 -1.84 -24.27 9.51
C ASP A 137 -3.27 -23.76 9.29
N LYS A 138 -4.04 -23.49 10.36
CA LYS A 138 -5.46 -23.14 10.32
C LYS A 138 -5.70 -21.62 10.39
N TYR A 139 -5.13 -20.90 9.43
CA TYR A 139 -5.39 -19.46 9.24
C TYR A 139 -6.52 -19.19 8.24
N CYS A 140 -7.21 -18.06 8.41
CA CYS A 140 -8.19 -17.59 7.44
C CYS A 140 -7.54 -17.23 6.10
N LYS A 141 -8.31 -17.34 5.02
CA LYS A 141 -7.88 -16.89 3.68
C LYS A 141 -7.64 -15.37 3.67
N SER A 142 -6.76 -14.90 2.79
CA SER A 142 -6.50 -13.46 2.61
C SER A 142 -7.80 -12.65 2.47
N GLY A 143 -7.93 -11.57 3.25
CA GLY A 143 -9.13 -10.72 3.32
C GLY A 143 -10.19 -11.18 4.35
N TYR A 144 -9.89 -12.19 5.15
CA TYR A 144 -10.73 -12.64 6.27
C TYR A 144 -9.96 -12.57 7.58
N VAL A 145 -10.65 -12.22 8.65
CA VAL A 145 -10.12 -12.18 10.02
C VAL A 145 -10.80 -13.26 10.85
N CYS A 146 -10.04 -13.94 11.71
CA CYS A 146 -10.59 -14.91 12.64
C CYS A 146 -11.24 -14.17 13.81
N VAL A 147 -12.57 -14.18 13.88
CA VAL A 147 -13.36 -13.60 14.97
C VAL A 147 -14.22 -14.72 15.55
N ASP A 148 -14.08 -14.99 16.85
CA ASP A 148 -14.78 -16.07 17.54
C ASP A 148 -14.63 -17.44 16.85
N ASN A 149 -13.40 -17.77 16.43
CA ASN A 149 -13.03 -19.01 15.71
C ASN A 149 -13.75 -19.21 14.36
N LYS A 150 -14.23 -18.12 13.75
CA LYS A 150 -14.81 -18.12 12.40
C LYS A 150 -14.11 -17.11 11.50
N CYS A 151 -13.94 -17.48 10.23
CA CYS A 151 -13.39 -16.57 9.25
C CYS A 151 -14.49 -15.63 8.77
N VAL A 152 -14.45 -14.40 9.27
CA VAL A 152 -15.35 -13.33 8.81
C VAL A 152 -14.59 -12.50 7.79
N LEU A 153 -15.24 -12.10 6.69
CA LEU A 153 -14.64 -11.13 5.78
C LEU A 153 -14.23 -9.92 6.60
N GLU A 154 -13.04 -9.40 6.35
CA GLU A 154 -12.69 -8.07 6.81
C GLU A 154 -13.61 -7.12 6.04
N GLU A 155 -14.83 -6.95 6.54
CA GLU A 155 -15.66 -5.83 6.13
C GLU A 155 -14.77 -4.62 6.35
N GLU A 156 -14.51 -3.88 5.28
CA GLU A 156 -13.73 -2.67 5.34
C GLU A 156 -14.46 -1.66 6.25
N GLU A 157 -14.37 -1.84 7.57
CA GLU A 157 -14.73 -0.86 8.59
C GLU A 157 -13.72 0.32 8.60
N GLY A 158 -13.06 0.53 7.45
CA GLY A 158 -12.30 1.71 7.08
C GLY A 158 -13.12 2.75 6.29
N GLY A 159 -14.41 2.49 6.02
CA GLY A 159 -15.34 3.50 5.53
C GLY A 159 -15.87 4.43 6.63
N LYS A 160 -15.01 4.91 7.54
CA LYS A 160 -15.37 6.03 8.41
C LYS A 160 -15.95 7.11 7.51
N GLU A 161 -17.19 7.47 7.78
CA GLU A 161 -17.92 8.58 7.22
C GLU A 161 -16.97 9.78 6.99
N GLY A 162 -16.40 9.85 5.79
CA GLY A 162 -15.92 11.10 5.25
C GLY A 162 -17.17 11.92 5.03
N ARG A 163 -17.71 12.49 6.12
CA ARG A 163 -18.78 13.48 6.11
C ARG A 163 -18.25 14.59 5.23
N SER A 164 -18.59 14.48 3.94
CA SER A 164 -17.89 15.16 2.87
C SER A 164 -17.94 16.65 3.16
N PHE A 165 -16.82 17.20 3.64
CA PHE A 165 -16.70 18.62 3.99
C PHE A 165 -16.95 19.52 2.77
N VAL A 166 -16.99 18.94 1.58
CA VAL A 166 -17.38 19.57 0.33
C VAL A 166 -18.81 20.14 0.39
N LEU A 167 -19.77 19.41 0.96
CA LEU A 167 -21.17 19.83 0.99
C LEU A 167 -21.42 21.10 1.86
N PRO A 168 -20.91 21.20 3.11
CA PRO A 168 -21.01 22.43 3.88
C PRO A 168 -20.19 23.60 3.29
N LEU A 169 -19.06 23.32 2.62
CA LEU A 169 -18.28 24.36 1.93
C LEU A 169 -19.04 24.98 0.74
N ILE A 170 -19.69 24.16 -0.09
CA ILE A 170 -20.54 24.64 -1.19
C ILE A 170 -21.69 25.48 -0.65
N LEU A 171 -22.34 25.03 0.43
CA LEU A 171 -23.47 25.73 1.02
C LEU A 171 -23.05 27.10 1.60
N ALA A 172 -21.89 27.17 2.26
CA ALA A 172 -21.32 28.43 2.75
C ALA A 172 -20.99 29.41 1.62
N PHE A 173 -20.44 28.91 0.50
CA PHE A 173 -20.11 29.74 -0.66
C PHE A 173 -21.36 30.32 -1.35
N LEU A 174 -22.44 29.52 -1.47
CA LEU A 174 -23.72 30.00 -2.02
C LEU A 174 -24.33 31.12 -1.16
N ILE A 175 -24.26 31.00 0.17
CA ILE A 175 -24.74 32.04 1.08
C ILE A 175 -23.95 33.34 0.88
N LEU A 176 -22.62 33.27 0.75
CA LEU A 176 -21.78 34.44 0.48
C LEU A 176 -22.12 35.13 -0.84
N ILE A 177 -22.38 34.37 -1.91
CA ILE A 177 -22.79 34.93 -3.21
C ILE A 177 -24.12 35.68 -3.08
N ILE A 178 -25.11 35.10 -2.39
CA ILE A 178 -26.43 35.72 -2.22
C ILE A 178 -26.31 37.04 -1.45
N VAL A 179 -25.58 37.04 -0.33
CA VAL A 179 -25.36 38.25 0.48
C VAL A 179 -24.64 39.33 -0.31
N SER A 180 -23.58 38.96 -1.06
CA SER A 180 -22.85 39.88 -1.93
C SER A 180 -23.75 40.47 -3.03
N SER A 181 -24.57 39.63 -3.67
CA SER A 181 -25.51 40.06 -4.71
C SER A 181 -26.54 41.06 -4.19
N VAL A 182 -27.14 40.79 -3.03
CA VAL A 182 -28.08 41.72 -2.37
C VAL A 182 -27.40 43.04 -2.01
N PHE A 183 -26.16 42.99 -1.52
CA PHE A 183 -25.40 44.19 -1.18
C PHE A 183 -25.04 45.03 -2.41
N LEU A 184 -24.67 44.39 -3.52
CA LEU A 184 -24.39 45.06 -4.80
C LEU A 184 -25.65 45.66 -5.41
N LEU A 185 -26.80 44.98 -5.29
CA LEU A 185 -28.09 45.51 -5.74
C LEU A 185 -28.52 46.71 -4.90
N LYS A 186 -28.30 46.70 -3.58
CA LYS A 186 -28.56 47.87 -2.71
C LYS A 186 -27.66 49.06 -3.02
N LYS A 187 -26.41 48.83 -3.46
CA LYS A 187 -25.47 49.92 -3.81
C LYS A 187 -25.82 50.65 -5.10
N LYS A 188 -26.63 50.07 -5.97
CA LYS A 188 -27.19 50.79 -7.12
C LYS A 188 -28.47 51.48 -6.68
N ALA A 189 -28.32 52.67 -6.08
CA ALA A 189 -29.43 53.61 -6.01
C ALA A 189 -30.05 53.69 -7.41
N PRO A 190 -31.38 53.51 -7.57
CA PRO A 190 -32.01 53.60 -8.87
C PRO A 190 -31.63 54.94 -9.46
N LYS A 191 -30.98 54.93 -10.64
CA LYS A 191 -30.66 56.17 -11.35
C LYS A 191 -31.98 56.92 -11.51
N THR A 192 -32.08 58.06 -10.84
CA THR A 192 -33.30 58.86 -10.81
C THR A 192 -33.71 59.16 -12.25
N TYR A 193 -35.01 59.05 -12.55
CA TYR A 193 -35.55 59.16 -13.91
C TYR A 193 -35.10 60.45 -14.64
N GLU A 194 -34.78 61.50 -13.88
CA GLU A 194 -34.21 62.76 -14.38
C GLU A 194 -32.83 62.62 -15.09
N GLU A 195 -31.94 61.73 -14.63
CA GLU A 195 -30.65 61.52 -15.28
C GLU A 195 -30.79 60.84 -16.64
N LEU A 196 -31.75 59.91 -16.74
CA LEU A 196 -32.10 59.28 -18.01
C LEU A 196 -32.69 60.33 -18.98
N TYR A 197 -33.57 61.21 -18.50
CA TYR A 197 -34.18 62.26 -19.33
C TYR A 197 -33.16 63.30 -19.85
N LYS A 198 -32.18 63.71 -19.01
CA LYS A 198 -31.10 64.62 -19.43
C LYS A 198 -30.26 64.06 -20.58
N LYS A 199 -30.07 62.75 -20.65
CA LYS A 199 -29.25 62.11 -21.69
C LYS A 199 -29.96 62.07 -23.05
N TRP A 200 -31.29 62.00 -23.07
CA TRP A 200 -32.08 62.04 -24.30
C TRP A 200 -32.21 63.46 -24.89
N ARG A 201 -32.22 64.50 -24.05
CA ARG A 201 -32.36 65.89 -24.53
C ARG A 201 -31.13 66.43 -25.27
N LYS A 202 -29.93 65.89 -25.01
CA LYS A 202 -28.66 66.31 -25.64
C LYS A 202 -28.39 65.70 -27.02
N LYS A 203 -29.30 64.84 -27.53
CA LYS A 203 -29.18 64.18 -28.85
C LYS A 203 -30.04 64.83 -29.95
N LYS A 204 -30.62 65.99 -29.68
CA LYS A 204 -31.29 66.86 -30.64
C LYS A 204 -30.47 68.13 -30.78
#